data_AF-A0A9E5YGL0-F1
#
_entry.id   AF-A0A9E5YGL0-F1
#
_cell.length_a   1.000
_cell.length_b   1.000
_cell.length_c   1.000
_cell.angle_alpha   90.00
_cell.angle_beta   90.00
_cell.angle_gamma   90.00
#
_symmetry.space_group_name_H-M   'P 1'
#
loop_
_entity.id
_entity.type
_entity.pdbx_description
1 polymer ?
#
loop_
_entity_poly.entity_id
_entity_poly.type
_entity_poly.pdbx_seq_one_letter_code
_entity_poly.pdbx_strand_id
1 'polypeptide(L)'
;MYRKYYDIKEKPFNVTSDPSFLYLSRKHKEAFSHLIYGIEERKGFLEITGEIGTGKTTLCRALLNKLNGNTKTAFVLNPDLSQLQLLQVIMEDFGMHVEKKSKMHMFRQLNKFLLGQLALNNNVVLIIDEAQNLKPSVLEQLRLLSNLETEKEKLFQMVLVGQPELRDRLNSPNLRQLRQRISVRYHIMPLDRDEVNDYIYHRLAVAGSKGGIVFKDKAIDLIHGYSGGVPRLINIVCDKALLLGFVLETRTITFDIVMKSINEVEGRPHEHN
;
A
#
# COMPACT_ATOMS: atom_id res chain seq x y z
N MET A 1 13.09 -2.79 -25.43
CA MET A 1 12.95 -2.46 -26.85
C MET A 1 11.93 -1.34 -27.06
N TYR A 2 10.67 -1.48 -26.61
CA TYR A 2 9.67 -0.40 -26.77
C TYR A 2 10.04 0.95 -26.12
N ARG A 3 10.86 0.98 -25.05
CA ARG A 3 11.27 2.23 -24.38
C ARG A 3 11.91 3.24 -25.34
N LYS A 4 12.80 2.77 -26.21
CA LYS A 4 13.45 3.61 -27.21
C LYS A 4 12.46 4.10 -28.27
N TYR A 5 11.56 3.22 -28.72
CA TYR A 5 10.53 3.56 -29.71
C TYR A 5 9.57 4.65 -29.23
N TYR A 6 9.20 4.60 -27.95
CA TYR A 6 8.30 5.59 -27.33
C TYR A 6 9.01 6.78 -26.68
N ASP A 7 10.33 6.91 -26.83
CA ASP A 7 11.12 8.01 -26.24
C ASP A 7 10.98 8.15 -24.71
N ILE A 8 10.84 7.02 -24.00
CA ILE A 8 10.70 6.97 -22.52
C ILE A 8 11.95 6.39 -21.85
N LYS A 9 12.24 6.86 -20.63
CA LYS A 9 13.46 6.51 -19.88
C LYS A 9 13.35 5.15 -19.20
N GLU A 10 12.17 4.85 -18.69
CA GLU A 10 11.89 3.62 -17.94
C GLU A 10 10.53 3.03 -18.31
N LYS A 11 10.20 1.86 -17.74
CA LYS A 11 8.93 1.18 -18.05
C LYS A 11 7.80 1.79 -17.20
N PRO A 12 6.78 2.42 -17.82
CA PRO A 12 5.75 3.13 -17.09
C PRO A 12 4.84 2.20 -16.29
N PHE A 13 4.65 0.97 -16.75
CA PHE A 13 3.69 0.03 -16.17
C PHE A 13 4.34 -1.15 -15.44
N ASN A 14 5.54 -0.94 -14.88
CA ASN A 14 6.15 -1.96 -14.02
C ASN A 14 5.30 -2.16 -12.75
N VAL A 15 5.17 -3.39 -12.28
CA VAL A 15 4.32 -3.78 -11.13
C VAL A 15 5.07 -3.62 -9.79
N THR A 16 6.18 -2.89 -9.78
CA THR A 16 6.98 -2.63 -8.59
C THR A 16 6.36 -1.55 -7.69
N SER A 17 6.58 -1.64 -6.38
CA SER A 17 6.11 -0.67 -5.37
C SER A 17 6.97 0.61 -5.31
N ASP A 18 7.34 1.16 -6.46
CA ASP A 18 8.13 2.38 -6.55
C ASP A 18 7.27 3.61 -6.18
N PRO A 19 7.59 4.35 -5.12
CA PRO A 19 6.80 5.52 -4.69
C PRO A 19 6.75 6.65 -5.73
N SER A 20 7.72 6.74 -6.65
CA SER A 20 7.74 7.79 -7.69
C SER A 20 6.58 7.67 -8.68
N PHE A 21 6.05 6.46 -8.85
CA PHE A 21 4.90 6.16 -9.70
C PHE A 21 3.56 6.17 -8.94
N LEU A 22 3.55 6.61 -7.68
CA LEU A 22 2.32 6.69 -6.90
C LEU A 22 1.42 7.79 -7.45
N TYR A 23 0.38 7.38 -8.17
CA TYR A 23 -0.75 8.23 -8.47
C TYR A 23 -1.65 8.37 -7.25
N LEU A 24 -1.63 9.54 -6.60
CA LEU A 24 -2.56 9.87 -5.53
C LEU A 24 -3.93 10.24 -6.12
N SER A 25 -4.71 9.21 -6.46
CA SER A 25 -6.12 9.35 -6.82
C SER A 25 -6.91 10.01 -5.67
N ARG A 26 -8.15 10.44 -5.91
CA ARG A 26 -8.95 11.10 -4.85
C ARG A 26 -9.09 10.20 -3.62
N LYS A 27 -9.41 8.92 -3.84
CA LYS A 27 -9.54 7.90 -2.77
C LYS A 27 -8.22 7.68 -2.03
N HIS A 28 -7.09 7.71 -2.74
CA HIS A 28 -5.77 7.59 -2.11
C HIS A 28 -5.41 8.82 -1.28
N LYS A 29 -5.76 10.03 -1.74
CA LYS A 29 -5.55 11.27 -0.99
C LYS A 29 -6.36 11.29 0.30
N GLU A 30 -7.62 10.84 0.24
CA GLU A 30 -8.47 10.68 1.42
C GLU A 30 -7.86 9.67 2.41
N ALA A 31 -7.50 8.46 1.94
CA ALA A 31 -6.81 7.46 2.76
C ALA A 31 -5.55 8.01 3.43
N PHE A 32 -4.71 8.70 2.65
CA PHE A 32 -3.48 9.31 3.14
C PHE A 32 -3.75 10.37 4.22
N SER A 33 -4.76 11.22 4.01
CA SER A 33 -5.14 12.28 4.95
C SER A 33 -5.66 11.69 6.27
N HIS A 34 -6.47 10.63 6.19
CA HIS A 34 -6.92 9.88 7.38
C HIS A 34 -5.77 9.26 8.16
N LEU A 35 -4.75 8.72 7.47
CA LEU A 35 -3.55 8.17 8.09
C LEU A 35 -2.74 9.25 8.81
N ILE A 36 -2.45 10.36 8.13
CA ILE A 36 -1.70 11.49 8.70
C ILE A 36 -2.43 12.02 9.94
N TYR A 37 -3.72 12.32 9.82
CA TYR A 37 -4.53 12.79 10.94
C TYR A 37 -4.50 11.81 12.12
N GLY A 38 -4.71 10.52 11.89
CA GLY A 38 -4.74 9.55 12.99
C GLY A 38 -3.38 9.35 13.67
N ILE A 39 -2.27 9.56 12.94
CA ILE A 39 -0.91 9.51 13.48
C ILE A 39 -0.58 10.76 14.26
N GLU A 40 -0.82 11.94 13.69
CA GLU A 40 -0.52 13.25 14.31
C GLU A 40 -1.35 13.45 15.59
N GLU A 41 -2.62 13.06 15.57
CA GLU A 41 -3.53 13.14 16.72
C GLU A 41 -3.41 11.95 17.69
N ARG A 42 -2.37 11.11 17.54
CA ARG A 42 -2.08 9.95 18.41
C ARG A 42 -3.32 9.07 18.68
N LYS A 43 -4.08 8.74 17.63
CA LYS A 43 -5.35 7.98 17.75
C LYS A 43 -5.16 6.48 18.02
N GLY A 44 -3.94 5.98 18.15
CA GLY A 44 -3.65 4.57 18.41
C GLY A 44 -3.73 3.70 17.16
N PHE A 45 -4.76 2.85 17.05
CA PHE A 45 -4.92 1.98 15.88
C PHE A 45 -5.61 2.66 14.70
N LEU A 46 -5.03 2.45 13.53
CA LEU A 46 -5.58 2.81 12.23
C LEU A 46 -5.66 1.54 11.37
N GLU A 47 -6.70 1.42 10.58
CA GLU A 47 -6.92 0.33 9.63
C GLU A 47 -7.08 0.87 8.22
N ILE A 48 -6.30 0.33 7.29
CA ILE A 48 -6.44 0.54 5.85
C ILE A 48 -6.68 -0.80 5.19
N THR A 49 -7.79 -0.91 4.48
CA THR A 49 -8.07 -2.09 3.64
C THR A 49 -8.26 -1.71 2.19
N GLY A 50 -8.22 -2.69 1.29
CA GLY A 50 -8.45 -2.50 -0.13
C GLY A 50 -8.12 -3.78 -0.89
N GLU A 51 -8.66 -3.92 -2.09
CA GLU A 51 -8.41 -5.10 -2.94
C GLU A 51 -6.92 -5.30 -3.28
N ILE A 52 -6.56 -6.51 -3.70
CA ILE A 52 -5.21 -6.80 -4.16
C ILE A 52 -4.83 -5.86 -5.33
N GLY A 53 -3.66 -5.23 -5.25
CA GLY A 53 -3.17 -4.38 -6.34
C GLY A 53 -3.77 -2.96 -6.38
N THR A 54 -4.52 -2.55 -5.35
CA THR A 54 -5.05 -1.17 -5.20
C THR A 54 -3.98 -0.13 -4.84
N GLY A 55 -2.74 -0.52 -4.53
CA GLY A 55 -1.66 0.43 -4.21
C GLY A 55 -1.41 0.65 -2.72
N LYS A 56 -1.98 -0.17 -1.84
CA LYS A 56 -1.77 -0.14 -0.37
C LYS A 56 -0.30 -0.04 0.04
N THR A 57 0.55 -0.95 -0.42
CA THR A 57 1.99 -0.95 -0.08
C THR A 57 2.70 0.33 -0.56
N THR A 58 2.33 0.84 -1.74
CA THR A 58 2.88 2.10 -2.28
C THR A 58 2.44 3.29 -1.43
N LEU A 59 1.19 3.30 -0.94
CA LEU A 59 0.67 4.28 0.01
C LEU A 59 1.46 4.26 1.33
N CYS A 60 1.75 3.07 1.88
CA CYS A 60 2.58 2.92 3.07
C CYS A 60 3.97 3.53 2.90
N ARG A 61 4.62 3.27 1.75
CA ARG A 61 5.94 3.83 1.44
C ARG A 61 5.91 5.35 1.31
N ALA A 62 4.88 5.89 0.65
CA ALA A 62 4.70 7.34 0.58
C ALA A 62 4.43 7.96 1.95
N LEU A 63 3.71 7.26 2.83
CA LEU A 63 3.48 7.70 4.20
C LEU A 63 4.80 7.75 4.97
N LEU A 64 5.63 6.70 4.89
CA LEU A 64 6.96 6.69 5.52
C LEU A 64 7.83 7.87 5.06
N ASN A 65 7.84 8.19 3.77
CA ASN A 65 8.60 9.33 3.23
C ASN A 65 8.05 10.70 3.70
N LYS A 66 6.78 10.77 4.10
CA LYS A 66 6.13 11.98 4.60
C LYS A 66 6.35 12.18 6.10
N LEU A 67 6.41 11.10 6.86
CA LEU A 67 6.63 11.10 8.31
C LEU A 67 8.10 11.43 8.63
N ASN A 68 8.46 12.71 8.69
CA ASN A 68 9.84 13.17 8.88
C ASN A 68 10.10 13.85 10.24
N GLY A 69 11.37 13.88 10.66
CA GLY A 69 11.94 14.69 11.75
C GLY A 69 11.62 14.21 13.17
N ASN A 70 10.32 14.09 13.47
CA ASN A 70 9.82 13.82 14.82
C ASN A 70 9.01 12.50 14.90
N THR A 71 9.12 11.62 13.92
CA THR A 71 8.42 10.33 13.92
C THR A 71 9.42 9.18 13.81
N LYS A 72 9.34 8.23 14.74
CA LYS A 72 10.07 6.95 14.68
C LYS A 72 9.15 5.91 14.05
N THR A 73 9.63 5.22 13.02
CA THR A 73 8.82 4.30 12.24
C THR A 73 9.41 2.89 12.27
N ALA A 74 8.55 1.88 12.40
CA ALA A 74 8.86 0.48 12.13
C ALA A 74 7.92 -0.02 11.03
N PHE A 75 8.42 -0.85 10.12
CA PHE A 75 7.65 -1.32 8.96
C PHE A 75 7.79 -2.82 8.72
N VAL A 76 6.69 -3.54 8.93
CA VAL A 76 6.62 -4.99 8.76
C VAL A 76 5.87 -5.33 7.46
N LEU A 77 6.58 -5.83 6.46
CA LEU A 77 6.01 -6.23 5.16
C LEU A 77 5.48 -7.66 5.12
N ASN A 78 6.13 -8.59 5.83
CA ASN A 78 5.74 -10.00 5.88
C ASN A 78 5.41 -10.40 7.32
N PRO A 79 4.12 -10.46 7.70
CA PRO A 79 3.74 -10.70 9.08
C PRO A 79 3.60 -12.18 9.47
N ASP A 80 4.20 -13.14 8.74
CA ASP A 80 4.33 -14.52 9.22
C ASP A 80 5.41 -14.65 10.31
N LEU A 81 5.23 -13.87 11.37
CA LEU A 81 6.10 -13.77 12.52
C LEU A 81 5.39 -14.34 13.74
N SER A 82 6.14 -15.00 14.60
CA SER A 82 5.69 -15.26 15.97
C SER A 82 5.59 -13.95 16.76
N GLN A 83 4.89 -14.02 17.89
CA GLN A 83 4.84 -12.97 18.89
C GLN A 83 6.22 -12.41 19.27
N LEU A 84 7.21 -13.29 19.47
CA LEU A 84 8.56 -12.88 19.84
C LEU A 84 9.26 -12.19 18.67
N GLN A 85 9.22 -12.80 17.48
CA GLN A 85 9.86 -12.25 16.27
C GLN A 85 9.30 -10.87 15.92
N LEU A 86 7.98 -10.67 16.01
CA LEU A 86 7.39 -9.35 15.78
C LEU A 86 7.98 -8.30 16.72
N LEU A 87 8.12 -8.62 18.01
CA LEU A 87 8.68 -7.69 18.98
C LEU A 87 10.15 -7.37 18.71
N GLN A 88 10.93 -8.38 18.29
CA GLN A 88 12.33 -8.20 17.91
C GLN A 88 12.46 -7.28 16.69
N VAL A 89 11.69 -7.52 15.64
CA VAL A 89 11.68 -6.68 14.42
C VAL A 89 11.30 -5.24 14.75
N ILE A 90 10.26 -5.02 15.56
CA ILE A 90 9.85 -3.67 15.99
C ILE A 90 10.99 -2.96 16.73
N MET A 91 11.66 -3.65 17.64
CA MET A 91 12.76 -3.06 18.41
C MET A 91 13.98 -2.76 17.55
N GLU A 92 14.33 -3.66 16.62
CA GLU A 92 15.43 -3.48 15.66
C GLU A 92 15.19 -2.26 14.75
N ASP A 93 13.97 -2.11 14.20
CA ASP A 93 13.59 -0.96 13.37
C ASP A 93 13.68 0.37 14.13
N PHE A 94 13.43 0.35 15.45
CA PHE A 94 13.62 1.53 16.32
C PHE A 94 15.08 1.75 16.75
N GLY A 95 16.02 0.95 16.26
CA GLY A 95 17.45 1.05 16.59
C GLY A 95 17.78 0.57 18.00
N MET A 96 16.92 -0.24 18.61
CA MET A 96 17.11 -0.77 19.95
C MET A 96 17.90 -2.08 19.91
N HIS A 97 18.82 -2.27 20.86
CA HIS A 97 19.55 -3.53 20.96
C HIS A 97 18.65 -4.64 21.55
N VAL A 98 18.56 -5.75 20.83
CA VAL A 98 17.78 -6.94 21.19
C VAL A 98 18.72 -8.06 21.63
N GLU A 99 18.90 -8.21 22.94
CA GLU A 99 19.58 -9.40 23.50
C GLU A 99 18.63 -10.59 23.60
N LYS A 100 19.14 -11.81 23.82
CA LYS A 100 18.34 -13.02 24.13
C LYS A 100 17.68 -12.93 25.50
N LYS A 101 16.81 -11.94 25.69
CA LYS A 101 16.08 -11.64 26.91
C LYS A 101 14.65 -12.13 26.81
N SER A 102 13.98 -12.22 27.95
CA SER A 102 12.57 -12.62 28.00
C SER A 102 11.67 -11.59 27.31
N LYS A 103 10.52 -12.05 26.81
CA LYS A 103 9.47 -11.18 26.23
C LYS A 103 9.09 -10.02 27.15
N MET A 104 9.04 -10.27 28.46
CA MET A 104 8.74 -9.23 29.46
C MET A 104 9.82 -8.13 29.48
N HIS A 105 11.10 -8.49 29.34
CA HIS A 105 12.17 -7.51 29.30
C HIS A 105 12.08 -6.63 28.05
N MET A 106 11.86 -7.25 26.89
CA MET A 106 11.66 -6.53 25.63
C MET A 106 10.49 -5.55 25.72
N PHE A 107 9.36 -5.97 26.31
CA PHE A 107 8.20 -5.11 26.52
C PHE A 107 8.51 -3.90 27.42
N ARG A 108 9.25 -4.11 28.53
CA ARG A 108 9.68 -3.01 29.41
C ARG A 108 10.62 -2.04 28.69
N GLN A 109 11.54 -2.55 27.89
CA GLN A 109 12.48 -1.74 27.12
C GLN A 109 11.74 -0.91 26.07
N LEU A 110 10.79 -1.50 25.35
CA LEU A 110 9.95 -0.81 24.39
C LEU A 110 9.12 0.28 25.08
N ASN A 111 8.47 -0.01 26.20
CA ASN A 111 7.71 1.00 26.96
C ASN A 111 8.60 2.20 27.38
N LYS A 112 9.81 1.93 27.89
CA LYS A 112 10.77 2.99 28.23
C LYS A 112 11.16 3.82 27.01
N PHE A 113 11.40 3.18 25.87
CA PHE A 113 11.68 3.87 24.62
C PHE A 113 10.52 4.77 24.18
N LEU A 114 9.29 4.24 24.19
CA LEU A 114 8.09 4.97 23.79
C LEU A 114 7.86 6.22 24.67
N LEU A 115 8.01 6.09 26.00
CA LEU A 115 7.93 7.22 26.92
C LEU A 115 9.03 8.26 26.67
N GLY A 116 10.25 7.80 26.35
CA GLY A 116 11.35 8.69 25.97
C GLY A 116 11.07 9.45 24.67
N GLN A 117 10.47 8.80 23.67
CA GLN A 117 10.05 9.48 22.44
C GLN A 117 8.95 10.51 22.71
N LEU A 118 7.95 10.16 23.53
CA LEU A 118 6.91 11.11 23.93
C LEU A 118 7.50 12.35 24.61
N ALA A 119 8.48 12.19 25.52
CA ALA A 119 9.13 13.30 26.20
C ALA A 119 9.88 14.25 25.25
N LEU A 120 10.32 13.75 24.09
CA LEU A 120 10.91 14.54 23.00
C LEU A 120 9.85 15.09 22.02
N ASN A 121 8.56 14.93 22.34
CA ASN A 121 7.43 15.21 21.47
C ASN A 121 7.47 14.46 20.13
N ASN A 122 8.11 13.29 20.11
CA ASN A 122 8.13 12.43 18.93
C ASN A 122 6.90 11.52 18.90
N ASN A 123 6.50 11.15 17.68
CA ASN A 123 5.55 10.09 17.39
C ASN A 123 6.27 8.77 17.17
N VAL A 124 5.61 7.67 17.50
CA VAL A 124 6.10 6.32 17.21
C VAL A 124 5.03 5.57 16.44
N VAL A 125 5.38 5.13 15.23
CA VAL A 125 4.46 4.52 14.28
C VAL A 125 4.97 3.12 13.91
N LEU A 126 4.09 2.13 14.01
CA LEU A 126 4.29 0.79 13.46
C LEU A 126 3.32 0.62 12.29
N ILE A 127 3.86 0.35 11.11
CA ILE A 127 3.06 -0.01 9.93
C ILE A 127 3.23 -1.52 9.72
N ILE A 128 2.11 -2.25 9.63
CA ILE A 128 2.10 -3.68 9.29
C ILE A 128 1.32 -3.84 7.99
N ASP A 129 2.01 -4.18 6.92
CA ASP A 129 1.41 -4.54 5.64
C ASP A 129 1.00 -6.03 5.62
N GLU A 130 0.09 -6.37 4.73
CA GLU A 130 -0.49 -7.72 4.60
C GLU A 130 -1.02 -8.27 5.94
N ALA A 131 -1.56 -7.40 6.80
CA ALA A 131 -1.96 -7.71 8.17
C ALA A 131 -3.06 -8.78 8.29
N GLN A 132 -3.78 -9.10 7.21
CA GLN A 132 -4.68 -10.26 7.17
C GLN A 132 -3.95 -11.60 7.37
N ASN A 133 -2.63 -11.64 7.19
CA ASN A 133 -1.81 -12.83 7.45
C ASN A 133 -1.36 -12.95 8.93
N LEU A 134 -1.65 -11.96 9.78
CA LEU A 134 -1.31 -12.02 11.20
C LEU A 134 -2.08 -13.12 11.92
N LYS A 135 -1.36 -13.97 12.65
CA LYS A 135 -1.94 -15.00 13.52
C LYS A 135 -2.77 -14.33 14.64
N PRO A 136 -3.88 -14.94 15.12
CA PRO A 136 -4.69 -14.38 16.20
C PRO A 136 -3.90 -14.05 17.47
N SER A 137 -2.91 -14.88 17.81
CA SER A 137 -2.01 -14.65 18.94
C SER A 137 -1.16 -13.39 18.79
N VAL A 138 -0.81 -12.99 17.55
CA VAL A 138 -0.05 -11.77 17.27
C VAL A 138 -0.95 -10.54 17.33
N LEU A 139 -2.18 -10.64 16.84
CA LEU A 139 -3.19 -9.57 17.00
C LEU A 139 -3.47 -9.28 18.47
N GLU A 140 -3.54 -10.31 19.31
CA GLU A 140 -3.67 -10.16 20.76
C GLU A 140 -2.45 -9.47 21.37
N GLN A 141 -1.24 -9.77 20.89
CA GLN A 141 -0.04 -9.04 21.32
C GLN A 141 -0.07 -7.56 20.91
N LEU A 142 -0.51 -7.25 19.69
CA LEU A 142 -0.68 -5.85 19.26
C LEU A 142 -1.70 -5.13 20.15
N ARG A 143 -2.81 -5.81 20.50
CA ARG A 143 -3.79 -5.29 21.46
C ARG A 143 -3.12 -4.95 22.80
N LEU A 144 -2.28 -5.84 23.34
CA LEU A 144 -1.55 -5.57 24.58
C LEU A 144 -0.54 -4.42 24.45
N LEU A 145 0.19 -4.33 23.34
CA LEU A 145 1.13 -3.24 23.06
C LEU A 145 0.42 -1.87 22.95
N SER A 146 -0.83 -1.85 22.48
CA SER A 146 -1.61 -0.61 22.42
C SER A 146 -2.09 -0.09 23.78
N ASN A 147 -1.95 -0.87 24.85
CA ASN A 147 -2.12 -0.38 26.23
C ASN A 147 -0.96 0.49 26.70
N LEU A 148 0.11 0.60 25.90
CA LEU A 148 1.19 1.53 26.18
C LEU A 148 0.69 2.94 25.88
N GLU A 149 0.17 3.57 26.92
CA GLU A 149 -0.41 4.91 26.89
C GLU A 149 -0.11 5.65 28.20
N THR A 150 -0.17 6.97 28.16
CA THR A 150 -0.28 7.79 29.37
C THR A 150 -1.77 8.03 29.67
N GLU A 151 -2.08 8.70 30.78
CA GLU A 151 -3.46 9.12 31.08
C GLU A 151 -4.06 10.04 29.99
N LYS A 152 -3.22 10.64 29.14
CA LYS A 152 -3.63 11.65 28.15
C LYS A 152 -3.44 11.20 26.70
N GLU A 153 -2.46 10.34 26.41
CA GLU A 153 -2.00 10.10 25.04
C GLU A 153 -1.57 8.65 24.78
N LYS A 154 -1.89 8.16 23.57
CA LYS A 154 -1.38 6.89 23.05
C LYS A 154 0.09 7.03 22.68
N LEU A 155 0.93 6.13 23.21
CA LEU A 155 2.36 6.17 22.93
C LEU A 155 2.73 5.51 21.61
N PHE A 156 1.86 4.66 21.06
CA PHE A 156 2.20 3.80 19.94
C PHE A 156 1.08 3.72 18.89
N GLN A 157 1.36 4.27 17.72
CA GLN A 157 0.42 4.40 16.62
C GLN A 157 0.60 3.20 15.69
N MET A 158 -0.44 2.39 15.51
CA MET A 158 -0.36 1.14 14.75
C MET A 158 -1.24 1.21 13.52
N VAL A 159 -0.63 1.22 12.33
CA VAL A 159 -1.31 1.20 11.04
C VAL A 159 -1.35 -0.23 10.52
N LEU A 160 -2.53 -0.84 10.55
CA LEU A 160 -2.77 -2.17 10.00
C LEU A 160 -3.26 -2.02 8.56
N VAL A 161 -2.50 -2.58 7.62
CA VAL A 161 -2.78 -2.49 6.19
C VAL A 161 -3.00 -3.89 5.64
N GLY A 162 -4.08 -4.10 4.90
CA GLY A 162 -4.39 -5.42 4.39
C GLY A 162 -5.54 -5.48 3.40
N GLN A 163 -5.96 -6.70 3.11
CA GLN A 163 -7.08 -7.01 2.21
C GLN A 163 -8.42 -6.96 2.98
N PRO A 164 -9.60 -7.02 2.33
CA PRO A 164 -10.89 -7.01 3.03
C PRO A 164 -11.03 -8.04 4.16
N GLU A 165 -10.34 -9.18 4.04
CA GLU A 165 -10.28 -10.24 5.05
C GLU A 165 -9.69 -9.75 6.38
N LEU A 166 -8.82 -8.74 6.37
CA LEU A 166 -8.36 -8.07 7.59
C LEU A 166 -9.54 -7.44 8.33
N ARG A 167 -10.41 -6.73 7.61
CA ARG A 167 -11.59 -6.06 8.18
C ARG A 167 -12.54 -7.09 8.76
N ASP A 168 -12.82 -8.17 8.06
CA ASP A 168 -13.68 -9.25 8.54
C ASP A 168 -13.10 -9.91 9.79
N ARG A 169 -11.79 -10.20 9.77
CA ARG A 169 -11.09 -10.74 10.94
C ARG A 169 -11.15 -9.78 12.11
N LEU A 170 -10.84 -8.49 11.93
CA LEU A 170 -10.93 -7.49 13.01
C LEU A 170 -12.37 -7.29 13.51
N ASN A 171 -13.37 -7.59 12.69
CA ASN A 171 -14.78 -7.53 13.08
C ASN A 171 -15.28 -8.77 13.83
N SER A 172 -14.50 -9.85 13.86
CA SER A 172 -14.86 -11.09 14.55
C SER A 172 -15.08 -10.91 16.07
N PRO A 173 -15.96 -11.72 16.69
CA PRO A 173 -16.27 -11.62 18.12
C PRO A 173 -15.04 -11.78 19.03
N ASN A 174 -14.10 -12.65 18.67
CA ASN A 174 -12.86 -12.91 19.42
C ASN A 174 -11.89 -11.73 19.40
N LEU A 175 -12.02 -10.78 18.46
CA LEU A 175 -11.19 -9.57 18.41
C LEU A 175 -11.95 -8.30 18.78
N ARG A 176 -13.15 -8.42 19.40
CA ARG A 176 -13.99 -7.28 19.80
C ARG A 176 -13.21 -6.19 20.57
N GLN A 177 -12.30 -6.58 21.46
CA GLN A 177 -11.51 -5.64 22.25
C GLN A 177 -10.51 -4.85 21.40
N LEU A 178 -9.87 -5.49 20.42
CA LEU A 178 -8.98 -4.81 19.47
C LEU A 178 -9.79 -3.91 18.53
N ARG A 179 -10.93 -4.42 18.04
CA ARG A 179 -11.86 -3.71 17.16
C ARG A 179 -12.28 -2.34 17.69
N GLN A 180 -12.59 -2.28 18.99
CA GLN A 180 -13.01 -1.07 19.69
C GLN A 180 -11.90 -0.02 19.84
N ARG A 181 -10.63 -0.40 19.61
CA ARG A 181 -9.48 0.50 19.66
C ARG A 181 -9.11 1.10 18.31
N ILE A 182 -9.70 0.60 17.24
CA ILE A 182 -9.45 1.10 15.88
C ILE A 182 -10.23 2.40 15.72
N SER A 183 -9.50 3.50 15.79
CA SER A 183 -10.03 4.86 15.78
C SER A 183 -10.25 5.39 14.37
N VAL A 184 -9.47 4.89 13.40
CA VAL A 184 -9.54 5.29 12.00
C VAL A 184 -9.65 4.06 11.14
N ARG A 185 -10.63 4.05 10.23
CA ARG A 185 -10.82 3.00 9.23
C ARG A 185 -11.00 3.63 7.87
N TYR A 186 -10.27 3.15 6.88
CA TYR A 186 -10.49 3.52 5.49
C TYR A 186 -10.37 2.30 4.60
N HIS A 187 -11.24 2.23 3.59
CA HIS A 187 -11.20 1.20 2.56
C HIS A 187 -10.92 1.85 1.21
N ILE A 188 -9.77 1.52 0.63
CA ILE A 188 -9.33 2.04 -0.66
C ILE A 188 -10.10 1.32 -1.76
N MET A 189 -11.03 2.06 -2.37
CA MET A 189 -11.77 1.59 -3.54
C MET A 189 -10.87 1.62 -4.80
N PRO A 190 -11.11 0.75 -5.79
CA PRO A 190 -10.48 0.84 -7.11
C PRO A 190 -10.72 2.20 -7.79
N LEU A 191 -9.89 2.52 -8.79
CA LEU A 191 -10.00 3.76 -9.57
C LEU A 191 -11.28 3.78 -10.40
N ASP A 192 -11.95 4.93 -10.48
CA ASP A 192 -13.01 5.09 -11.48
C ASP A 192 -12.45 5.30 -12.89
N ARG A 193 -13.30 5.32 -13.92
CA ARG A 193 -12.90 5.42 -15.32
C ARG A 193 -11.99 6.63 -15.60
N ASP A 194 -12.32 7.79 -15.03
CA ASP A 194 -11.55 9.01 -15.27
C ASP A 194 -10.23 8.96 -14.48
N GLU A 195 -10.25 8.43 -13.26
CA GLU A 195 -9.03 8.12 -12.50
C GLU A 195 -8.12 7.12 -13.23
N VAL A 196 -8.66 6.16 -14.00
CA VAL A 196 -7.85 5.23 -14.82
C VAL A 196 -7.13 5.97 -15.94
N ASN A 197 -7.81 6.89 -16.63
CA ASN A 197 -7.18 7.74 -17.64
C ASN A 197 -6.00 8.51 -17.03
N ASP A 198 -6.27 9.23 -15.93
CA ASP A 198 -5.28 10.07 -15.28
C ASP A 198 -4.11 9.23 -14.73
N TYR A 199 -4.39 8.04 -14.21
CA TYR A 199 -3.39 7.10 -13.74
C TYR A 199 -2.45 6.66 -14.88
N ILE A 200 -2.99 6.30 -16.05
CA ILE A 200 -2.21 5.89 -17.22
C ILE A 200 -1.26 7.01 -17.62
N TYR A 201 -1.79 8.23 -17.81
CA TYR A 201 -0.99 9.38 -18.24
C TYR A 201 0.00 9.85 -17.17
N HIS A 202 -0.35 9.76 -15.89
CA HIS A 202 0.59 10.00 -14.80
C HIS A 202 1.80 9.07 -14.88
N ARG A 203 1.59 7.74 -15.02
CA ARG A 203 2.71 6.80 -15.11
C ARG A 203 3.55 6.99 -16.38
N LEU A 204 2.91 7.32 -17.51
CA LEU A 204 3.63 7.70 -18.73
C LEU A 204 4.50 8.94 -18.52
N ALA A 205 3.99 9.97 -17.85
CA ALA A 205 4.71 11.20 -17.56
C ALA A 205 5.91 10.96 -16.63
N VAL A 206 5.72 10.18 -15.55
CA VAL A 206 6.81 9.78 -14.63
C VAL A 206 7.91 9.03 -15.39
N ALA A 207 7.56 8.13 -16.31
CA ALA A 207 8.52 7.44 -17.17
C ALA A 207 9.23 8.32 -18.21
N GLY A 208 8.86 9.60 -18.31
CA GLY A 208 9.47 10.60 -19.18
C GLY A 208 8.79 10.78 -20.54
N SER A 209 7.57 10.27 -20.73
CA SER A 209 6.80 10.50 -21.96
C SER A 209 6.51 11.99 -22.15
N LYS A 210 6.70 12.48 -23.37
CA LYS A 210 6.39 13.86 -23.78
C LYS A 210 5.03 14.00 -24.47
N GLY A 211 4.11 13.06 -24.24
CA GLY A 211 2.78 13.04 -24.86
C GLY A 211 2.73 12.37 -26.24
N GLY A 212 3.80 11.66 -26.64
CA GLY A 212 3.82 10.95 -27.92
C GLY A 212 3.00 9.65 -27.94
N ILE A 213 2.60 9.14 -26.78
CA ILE A 213 1.81 7.92 -26.63
C ILE A 213 0.37 8.31 -26.32
N VAL A 214 -0.58 7.84 -27.12
CA VAL A 214 -1.99 8.23 -26.99
C VAL A 214 -2.85 6.98 -26.80
N PHE A 215 -3.60 6.92 -25.70
CA PHE A 215 -4.66 5.95 -25.52
C PHE A 215 -5.99 6.55 -25.98
N LYS A 216 -6.70 5.87 -26.88
CA LYS A 216 -8.04 6.29 -27.31
C LYS A 216 -9.07 6.04 -26.21
N ASP A 217 -10.13 6.85 -26.17
CA ASP A 217 -11.18 6.73 -25.14
C ASP A 217 -11.76 5.31 -25.02
N LYS A 218 -12.14 4.70 -26.15
CA LYS A 218 -12.63 3.31 -26.15
C LYS A 218 -11.61 2.31 -25.59
N ALA A 219 -10.32 2.58 -25.76
CA ALA A 219 -9.25 1.75 -25.20
C ALA A 219 -9.21 1.90 -23.68
N ILE A 220 -9.35 3.13 -23.16
CA ILE A 220 -9.44 3.43 -21.73
C ILE A 220 -10.69 2.77 -21.11
N ASP A 221 -11.83 2.88 -21.77
CA ASP A 221 -13.08 2.26 -21.31
C ASP A 221 -12.94 0.74 -21.18
N LEU A 222 -12.28 0.11 -22.16
CA LEU A 222 -11.99 -1.32 -22.12
C LEU A 222 -10.98 -1.69 -21.01
N ILE A 223 -9.93 -0.88 -20.81
CA ILE A 223 -8.98 -1.08 -19.72
C ILE A 223 -9.69 -0.99 -18.36
N HIS A 224 -10.53 0.03 -18.15
CA HIS A 224 -11.31 0.18 -16.93
C HIS A 224 -12.28 -0.99 -16.74
N GLY A 225 -13.03 -1.38 -17.78
CA GLY A 225 -13.98 -2.50 -17.72
C GLY A 225 -13.31 -3.83 -17.39
N TYR A 226 -12.14 -4.11 -17.96
CA TYR A 226 -11.37 -5.32 -17.66
C TYR A 226 -10.74 -5.29 -16.26
N SER A 227 -10.11 -4.17 -15.90
CA SER A 227 -9.36 -4.06 -14.64
C SER A 227 -10.25 -3.83 -13.42
N GLY A 228 -11.52 -3.42 -13.62
CA GLY A 228 -12.36 -2.90 -12.54
C GLY A 228 -11.74 -1.69 -11.83
N GLY A 229 -10.82 -0.97 -12.50
CA GLY A 229 -10.08 0.14 -11.88
C GLY A 229 -8.89 -0.28 -11.00
N VAL A 230 -8.52 -1.56 -10.96
CA VAL A 230 -7.40 -2.03 -10.13
C VAL A 230 -6.05 -1.69 -10.78
N PRO A 231 -5.21 -0.83 -10.15
CA PRO A 231 -3.91 -0.39 -10.68
C PRO A 231 -3.00 -1.51 -11.19
N ARG A 232 -2.92 -2.65 -10.48
CA ARG A 232 -2.12 -3.80 -10.90
C ARG A 232 -2.58 -4.37 -12.24
N LEU A 233 -3.88 -4.52 -12.46
CA LEU A 233 -4.43 -5.05 -13.71
C LEU A 233 -4.27 -4.02 -14.84
N ILE A 234 -4.49 -2.73 -14.55
CA ILE A 234 -4.23 -1.64 -15.49
C ILE A 234 -2.78 -1.70 -15.98
N ASN A 235 -1.82 -1.85 -15.06
CA ASN A 235 -0.41 -1.96 -15.41
C ASN A 235 -0.11 -3.14 -16.33
N ILE A 236 -0.65 -4.32 -16.01
CA ILE A 236 -0.42 -5.54 -16.80
C ILE A 236 -0.94 -5.35 -18.24
N VAL A 237 -2.17 -4.86 -18.39
CA VAL A 237 -2.76 -4.63 -19.72
C VAL A 237 -2.03 -3.53 -20.48
N CYS A 238 -1.69 -2.42 -19.81
CA CYS A 238 -1.02 -1.31 -20.49
C CYS A 238 0.42 -1.64 -20.90
N ASP A 239 1.18 -2.44 -20.11
CA ASP A 239 2.52 -2.90 -20.52
C ASP A 239 2.44 -3.75 -21.79
N LYS A 240 1.46 -4.66 -21.85
CA LYS A 240 1.19 -5.49 -23.04
C LYS A 240 0.72 -4.67 -24.23
N ALA A 241 -0.17 -3.71 -24.01
CA ALA A 241 -0.65 -2.81 -25.06
C ALA A 241 0.48 -1.97 -25.66
N LEU A 242 1.39 -1.45 -24.83
CA LEU A 242 2.58 -0.74 -25.32
C LEU A 242 3.50 -1.66 -26.12
N LEU A 243 3.70 -2.90 -25.67
CA LEU A 243 4.52 -3.88 -26.41
C LEU A 243 3.91 -4.19 -27.77
N LEU A 244 2.60 -4.45 -27.84
CA LEU A 244 1.91 -4.72 -29.10
C LEU A 244 1.89 -3.49 -30.01
N GLY A 245 1.65 -2.29 -29.47
CA GLY A 245 1.74 -1.04 -30.23
C GLY A 245 3.13 -0.83 -30.84
N PHE A 246 4.19 -1.22 -30.13
CA PHE A 246 5.56 -1.21 -30.65
C PHE A 246 5.74 -2.21 -31.81
N VAL A 247 5.22 -3.43 -31.69
CA VAL A 247 5.29 -4.44 -32.77
C VAL A 247 4.53 -3.98 -34.01
N LEU A 248 3.41 -3.27 -33.83
CA LEU A 248 2.60 -2.69 -34.90
C LEU A 248 3.10 -1.31 -35.35
N GLU A 249 4.24 -0.84 -34.83
CA GLU A 249 4.85 0.44 -35.12
C GLU A 249 3.89 1.64 -35.00
N THR A 250 2.96 1.59 -34.04
CA THR A 250 2.02 2.68 -33.75
C THR A 250 2.24 3.27 -32.36
N ARG A 251 2.05 4.59 -32.26
CA ARG A 251 2.02 5.32 -30.99
C ARG A 251 0.61 5.55 -30.43
N THR A 252 -0.41 5.13 -31.18
CA THR A 252 -1.80 5.23 -30.76
C THR A 252 -2.31 3.87 -30.33
N ILE A 253 -2.66 3.74 -29.05
CA ILE A 253 -3.23 2.54 -28.45
C ILE A 253 -4.75 2.57 -28.62
N THR A 254 -5.26 1.68 -29.47
CA THR A 254 -6.68 1.56 -29.82
C THR A 254 -7.37 0.47 -29.02
N PHE A 255 -8.69 0.41 -29.14
CA PHE A 255 -9.51 -0.67 -28.58
C PHE A 255 -8.99 -2.07 -28.97
N ASP A 256 -8.67 -2.28 -30.26
CA ASP A 256 -8.23 -3.59 -30.75
C ASP A 256 -6.88 -4.02 -30.17
N ILE A 257 -5.96 -3.07 -29.97
CA ILE A 257 -4.67 -3.33 -29.32
C ILE A 257 -4.89 -3.76 -27.88
N VAL A 258 -5.76 -3.06 -27.15
CA VAL A 258 -6.09 -3.41 -25.76
C VAL A 258 -6.80 -4.77 -25.69
N MET A 259 -7.76 -5.03 -26.57
CA MET A 259 -8.50 -6.30 -26.59
C MET A 259 -7.57 -7.49 -26.84
N LYS A 260 -6.67 -7.37 -27.83
CA LYS A 260 -5.62 -8.39 -28.06
C LYS A 260 -4.71 -8.56 -26.85
N SER A 261 -4.33 -7.46 -26.21
CA SER A 261 -3.48 -7.49 -25.00
C SER A 261 -4.17 -8.19 -23.83
N ILE A 262 -5.47 -7.97 -23.64
CA ILE A 262 -6.28 -8.65 -22.61
C ILE A 262 -6.35 -10.15 -22.89
N ASN A 263 -6.65 -10.55 -24.12
CA ASN A 263 -6.73 -11.97 -24.50
C ASN A 263 -5.40 -12.70 -24.25
N GLU A 264 -4.27 -12.05 -24.53
CA GLU A 264 -2.94 -12.60 -24.24
C GLU A 264 -2.69 -12.73 -22.72
N VAL A 265 -3.09 -11.73 -21.93
CA VAL A 265 -2.95 -11.76 -20.46
C VAL A 265 -3.77 -12.89 -19.84
N GLU A 266 -4.97 -13.13 -20.36
CA GLU A 266 -5.84 -14.23 -19.90
C GLU A 266 -5.42 -15.61 -20.45
N GLY A 267 -4.47 -15.66 -21.39
CA GLY A 267 -4.04 -16.91 -22.01
C GLY A 267 -5.07 -17.53 -22.95
N ARG A 268 -6.00 -16.73 -23.52
CA ARG A 268 -6.94 -17.24 -24.54
C ARG A 268 -6.19 -17.50 -25.85
N PRO A 269 -6.35 -18.68 -26.49
CA PRO A 269 -5.67 -18.99 -27.73
C PRO A 269 -6.08 -18.02 -28.85
N HIS A 270 -5.12 -17.64 -29.70
CA HIS A 270 -5.41 -16.88 -30.91
C HIS A 270 -6.12 -17.79 -31.91
N GLU A 271 -7.41 -17.56 -32.16
CA GLU A 271 -8.04 -18.07 -33.38
C GLU A 271 -7.42 -17.31 -34.56
N HIS A 272 -6.46 -17.95 -35.22
CA HIS A 272 -6.00 -17.52 -36.53
C HIS A 272 -7.09 -17.84 -37.54
N ASN A 273 -7.77 -16.81 -38.04
CA ASN A 273 -8.49 -16.86 -39.31
C ASN A 273 -7.53 -16.52 -40.44
#